data_AF-A0A9W5YPA4-F1
#
_entry.id   AF-A0A9W5YPA4-F1
#
_cell.length_a   1.000
_cell.length_b   1.000
_cell.length_c   1.000
_cell.angle_alpha   90.00
_cell.angle_beta   90.00
_cell.angle_gamma   90.00
#
_symmetry.space_group_name_H-M   'P 1'
#
loop_
_entity.id
_entity.type
_entity.pdbx_description
1 polymer ?
#
loop_
_entity_poly.entity_id
_entity_poly.type
_entity_poly.pdbx_seq_one_letter_code
_entity_poly.pdbx_strand_id
1 'polypeptide(L)'
;MKRLMYLLVVLLLSYAVSALPYDDHGKKRGLGPLGDLPAGDVIVWVDQAGNALANNVVGGNADPTATADNSPATLPPLLPSLDGDLPLDLSPAIPLPQTTKHPQSGNYRRFGISYSPYNSDGNCKSQDQVNQDLDKLTQYGFVRIYGVDCDQTNKVVKAARQRNLKVFAGVFDLQNFPASLDYITGAANGDWSVFHTINIGNELVNNGKNSATDVINAVNTARSKLRAAGYQGPVVTVDTFSVLIQHPELCQASDYCAANCHAFFDNNNTPDKAGQYVRDQANKVSKAARGKKTLISESGWPHNGQPNGKAVPSSQNQQKAIASLQQTFTGENELVLFTAYDDLWKQDSPGTFGAEKFWGIHNH
;
A
#
# COMPACT_ATOMS: atom_id res chain seq x y z
N MET A 1 -26.25 5.26 49.80
CA MET A 1 -26.05 6.02 48.55
C MET A 1 -25.27 5.13 47.59
N LYS A 2 -25.82 4.93 46.39
CA LYS A 2 -25.57 3.84 45.44
C LYS A 2 -24.24 4.02 44.69
N ARG A 3 -23.47 2.95 44.48
CA ARG A 3 -22.64 2.73 43.27
C ARG A 3 -22.47 1.24 42.96
N LEU A 4 -23.42 0.74 42.18
CA LEU A 4 -23.29 -0.34 41.21
C LEU A 4 -24.30 0.02 40.11
N MET A 5 -23.86 0.16 38.84
CA MET A 5 -24.63 -0.12 37.60
C MET A 5 -24.14 0.65 36.35
N TYR A 6 -23.87 -0.14 35.30
CA TYR A 6 -24.04 0.04 33.84
C TYR A 6 -23.37 1.23 33.11
N LEU A 7 -22.54 1.03 32.08
CA LEU A 7 -22.79 0.58 30.68
C LEU A 7 -23.25 1.73 29.74
N LEU A 8 -22.53 1.87 28.62
CA LEU A 8 -22.84 2.59 27.36
C LEU A 8 -22.89 4.14 27.36
N VAL A 9 -22.01 4.75 26.55
CA VAL A 9 -22.27 5.62 25.37
C VAL A 9 -20.87 6.07 24.89
N VAL A 10 -20.25 5.51 23.83
CA VAL A 10 -20.58 5.59 22.39
C VAL A 10 -20.40 7.00 21.82
N LEU A 11 -19.34 7.13 21.01
CA LEU A 11 -19.22 7.95 19.79
C LEU A 11 -19.07 9.48 19.87
N LEU A 12 -18.26 9.94 18.91
CA LEU A 12 -18.15 11.29 18.31
C LEU A 12 -17.21 12.25 19.08
N LEU A 13 -16.20 12.91 18.50
CA LEU A 13 -15.99 13.34 17.12
C LEU A 13 -14.52 13.18 16.68
N SER A 14 -14.32 12.57 15.51
CA SER A 14 -13.28 12.92 14.54
C SER A 14 -13.67 14.20 13.78
N TYR A 15 -12.70 14.77 13.04
CA TYR A 15 -12.75 15.98 12.17
C TYR A 15 -12.45 17.31 12.90
N ALA A 16 -11.62 18.23 12.43
CA ALA A 16 -10.85 18.38 11.20
C ALA A 16 -9.68 19.35 11.46
N VAL A 17 -8.47 19.07 10.94
CA VAL A 17 -7.46 20.13 10.77
C VAL A 17 -7.40 20.44 9.29
N SER A 18 -8.16 21.46 8.90
CA SER A 18 -8.09 22.06 7.58
C SER A 18 -6.94 23.06 7.59
N ALA A 19 -5.74 22.66 7.14
CA ALA A 19 -4.72 23.63 6.77
C ALA A 19 -5.05 24.15 5.36
N LEU A 20 -5.58 25.37 5.26
CA LEU A 20 -5.73 26.06 3.98
C LEU A 20 -4.42 26.77 3.62
N PRO A 21 -3.94 26.68 2.36
CA PRO A 21 -2.77 27.42 1.91
C PRO A 21 -3.08 28.92 1.81
N TYR A 22 -2.11 29.74 2.20
CA TYR A 22 -2.13 31.20 2.05
C TYR A 22 -1.71 31.57 0.63
N ASP A 23 -2.62 32.17 -0.15
CA ASP A 23 -2.32 32.81 -1.42
C ASP A 23 -2.23 34.33 -1.23
N ASP A 24 -1.08 34.89 -1.57
CA ASP A 24 -0.81 36.32 -1.60
C ASP A 24 -1.46 36.95 -2.83
N HIS A 25 -2.68 37.48 -2.67
CA HIS A 25 -3.17 38.57 -3.51
C HIS A 25 -4.15 39.45 -2.73
N GLY A 26 -3.75 40.70 -2.51
CA GLY A 26 -4.56 41.71 -1.85
C GLY A 26 -5.91 41.94 -2.53
N LYS A 27 -7.00 41.62 -1.82
CA LYS A 27 -8.27 42.36 -1.81
C LYS A 27 -9.19 41.81 -0.72
N LYS A 28 -9.67 42.71 0.14
CA LYS A 28 -10.60 42.47 1.24
C LYS A 28 -11.83 41.65 0.80
N ARG A 29 -12.07 40.50 1.43
CA ARG A 29 -13.41 39.94 1.65
C ARG A 29 -13.52 39.58 3.13
N GLY A 30 -14.57 40.10 3.76
CA GLY A 30 -14.75 40.11 5.21
C GLY A 30 -14.94 38.72 5.79
N LEU A 31 -14.16 38.41 6.82
CA LEU A 31 -14.47 37.35 7.78
C LEU A 31 -15.54 37.89 8.73
N GLY A 32 -16.61 37.10 8.91
CA GLY A 32 -17.67 37.38 9.88
C GLY A 32 -17.18 37.37 11.33
N PRO A 33 -18.05 37.70 12.31
CA PRO A 33 -17.64 37.82 13.70
C PRO A 33 -17.08 36.50 14.24
N LEU A 34 -15.94 36.59 14.94
CA LEU A 34 -15.32 35.53 15.75
C LEU A 34 -16.22 35.20 16.96
N GLY A 35 -17.35 34.54 16.69
CA GLY A 35 -18.40 34.26 17.69
C GLY A 35 -18.45 32.82 18.19
N ASP A 36 -17.94 31.83 17.45
CA ASP A 36 -18.23 30.41 17.73
C ASP A 36 -16.98 29.50 17.64
N LEU A 37 -15.96 29.78 18.46
CA LEU A 37 -14.92 28.79 18.76
C LEU A 37 -14.98 28.43 20.26
N PRO A 38 -14.97 27.14 20.63
CA PRO A 38 -15.03 26.74 22.02
C PRO A 38 -13.76 27.18 22.78
N ALA A 39 -13.93 27.62 24.03
CA ALA A 39 -12.82 28.01 24.88
C ALA A 39 -11.86 26.84 25.13
N GLY A 40 -10.55 27.04 24.89
CA GLY A 40 -9.51 26.03 25.10
C GLY A 40 -8.52 25.86 23.94
N ASP A 41 -8.77 26.48 22.79
CA ASP A 41 -7.89 26.36 21.62
C ASP A 41 -6.65 27.26 21.73
N VAL A 42 -5.47 26.68 21.43
CA VAL A 42 -4.19 27.39 21.33
C VAL A 42 -3.88 27.63 19.85
N ILE A 43 -3.80 28.90 19.45
CA ILE A 43 -3.39 29.26 18.09
C ILE A 43 -1.88 29.53 18.11
N VAL A 44 -1.14 28.78 17.28
CA VAL A 44 0.29 28.96 17.08
C VAL A 44 0.54 29.46 15.66
N TRP A 45 1.19 30.62 15.54
CA TRP A 45 1.60 31.18 14.25
C TRP A 45 3.01 30.70 13.93
N VAL A 46 3.26 30.24 12.71
CA VAL A 46 4.60 29.81 12.26
C VAL A 46 5.03 30.55 10.99
N ASP A 47 6.34 30.77 10.84
CA ASP A 47 6.91 31.30 9.60
C ASP A 47 7.00 30.22 8.49
N GLN A 48 7.44 30.63 7.29
CA GLN A 48 7.61 29.73 6.14
C GLN A 48 8.67 28.63 6.35
N ALA A 49 9.49 28.73 7.39
CA ALA A 49 10.46 27.70 7.80
C ALA A 49 9.93 26.80 8.93
N GLY A 50 8.72 27.05 9.44
CA GLY A 50 8.07 26.27 10.49
C GLY A 50 8.41 26.74 11.92
N ASN A 51 9.04 27.90 12.10
CA ASN A 51 9.36 28.41 13.45
C ASN A 51 8.16 29.14 14.06
N ALA A 52 7.86 28.89 15.33
CA ALA A 52 6.77 29.55 16.04
C ALA A 52 7.06 31.04 16.31
N LEU A 53 6.14 31.90 15.87
CA LEU A 53 6.23 33.36 15.97
C LEU A 53 5.46 33.93 17.18
N ALA A 54 4.37 33.29 17.61
CA ALA A 54 3.61 33.62 18.83
C ALA A 54 2.55 32.54 19.16
N ASN A 55 2.14 32.45 20.43
CA ASN A 55 0.98 31.68 20.89
C ASN A 55 0.03 32.56 21.74
N ASN A 56 -1.27 32.48 21.49
CA ASN A 56 -2.30 33.09 22.34
C ASN A 56 -3.45 32.11 22.59
N VAL A 57 -4.01 32.14 23.80
CA VAL A 57 -5.19 31.38 24.21
C VAL A 57 -6.41 32.28 24.10
N VAL A 58 -7.47 31.82 23.43
CA VAL A 58 -8.73 32.58 23.36
C VAL A 58 -9.51 32.41 24.68
N GLY A 59 -9.69 33.51 25.42
CA GLY A 59 -10.68 33.61 26.49
C GLY A 59 -10.23 33.37 27.95
N GLY A 60 -8.96 33.53 28.30
CA GLY A 60 -8.50 33.41 29.69
C GLY A 60 -7.48 34.46 30.11
N ASN A 61 -7.85 35.33 31.05
CA ASN A 61 -6.88 36.05 31.87
C ASN A 61 -6.28 35.05 32.85
N ALA A 62 -5.11 34.49 32.51
CA ALA A 62 -4.26 33.80 33.46
C ALA A 62 -2.83 34.26 33.23
N ASP A 63 -2.27 34.94 34.22
CA ASP A 63 -0.86 35.32 34.24
C ASP A 63 0.02 34.06 34.10
N PRO A 64 1.09 34.11 33.28
CA PRO A 64 1.96 32.96 33.09
C PRO A 64 2.72 32.64 34.37
N THR A 65 2.55 31.41 34.87
CA THR A 65 3.34 30.86 35.98
C THR A 65 4.69 30.37 35.45
N ALA A 66 5.78 30.93 35.96
CA ALA A 66 7.15 30.54 35.61
C ALA A 66 7.44 29.09 36.03
N THR A 67 7.96 28.29 35.09
CA THR A 67 8.62 27.02 35.40
C THR A 67 9.92 26.88 34.61
N ALA A 68 11.01 26.83 35.39
CA ALA A 68 12.35 26.24 35.18
C ALA A 68 13.13 26.50 33.86
N ASP A 69 14.35 27.02 34.05
CA ASP A 69 15.41 27.23 33.07
C ASP A 69 15.65 26.03 32.12
N ASN A 70 15.53 26.27 30.82
CA ASN A 70 16.20 25.46 29.79
C ASN A 70 17.54 26.11 29.47
N SER A 71 18.62 25.62 30.10
CA SER A 71 19.98 25.90 29.63
C SER A 71 20.18 25.26 28.24
N PRO A 72 20.81 25.95 27.28
CA PRO A 72 21.12 25.36 25.98
C PRO A 72 22.08 24.17 26.15
N ALA A 73 21.68 22.99 25.68
CA ALA A 73 22.58 21.86 25.57
C ALA A 73 23.64 22.16 24.50
N THR A 74 24.89 22.27 24.91
CA THR A 74 26.05 22.39 24.04
C THR A 74 26.24 21.09 23.24
N LEU A 75 26.18 21.19 21.92
CA LEU A 75 26.57 20.09 21.03
C LEU A 75 28.09 19.84 21.14
N PRO A 76 28.54 18.57 21.11
CA PRO A 76 29.96 18.25 21.06
C PRO A 76 30.59 18.76 19.74
N PRO A 77 31.89 19.13 19.74
CA PRO A 77 32.55 19.73 18.59
C PRO A 77 32.60 18.75 17.40
N LEU A 78 32.32 19.30 16.21
CA LEU A 78 32.57 18.64 14.93
C LEU A 78 34.06 18.31 14.80
N LEU A 79 34.36 17.05 14.45
CA LEU A 79 35.70 16.62 14.10
C LEU A 79 36.18 17.32 12.81
N PRO A 80 37.48 17.62 12.69
CA PRO A 80 38.02 18.41 11.59
C PRO A 80 37.87 17.70 10.23
N SER A 81 37.46 18.48 9.22
CA SER A 81 37.58 18.11 7.82
C SER A 81 39.05 17.91 7.47
N LEU A 82 39.42 16.70 7.06
CA LEU A 82 40.70 16.48 6.39
C LEU A 82 40.58 17.02 4.97
N ASP A 83 41.08 18.23 4.77
CA ASP A 83 41.60 18.65 3.47
C ASP A 83 42.79 17.76 3.14
N GLY A 84 42.64 17.02 2.04
CA GLY A 84 43.70 16.21 1.46
C GLY A 84 43.50 16.17 -0.04
N ASP A 85 44.28 16.98 -0.75
CA ASP A 85 44.49 16.87 -2.19
C ASP A 85 44.76 15.41 -2.57
N LEU A 86 43.80 14.79 -3.24
CA LEU A 86 43.98 13.50 -3.90
C LEU A 86 44.07 13.76 -5.41
N PRO A 87 45.13 13.30 -6.09
CA PRO A 87 45.25 13.47 -7.53
C PRO A 87 44.13 12.73 -8.27
N LEU A 88 43.47 13.44 -9.18
CA LEU A 88 42.67 12.85 -10.25
C LEU A 88 43.59 12.06 -11.19
N ASP A 89 43.79 10.78 -10.93
CA ASP A 89 43.83 9.74 -11.97
C ASP A 89 43.92 8.35 -11.33
N LEU A 90 43.50 7.33 -12.07
CA LEU A 90 43.52 5.89 -11.76
C LEU A 90 42.28 5.34 -11.05
N SER A 91 41.21 5.15 -11.81
CA SER A 91 40.35 3.97 -11.67
C SER A 91 40.47 3.12 -12.94
N PRO A 92 40.82 1.83 -12.85
CA PRO A 92 40.74 0.96 -14.02
C PRO A 92 39.28 0.86 -14.44
N ALA A 93 39.01 1.20 -15.71
CA ALA A 93 37.71 1.01 -16.32
C ALA A 93 37.31 -0.46 -16.19
N ILE A 94 36.34 -0.74 -15.32
CA ILE A 94 35.66 -2.03 -15.30
C ILE A 94 34.90 -2.13 -16.63
N PRO A 95 35.13 -3.15 -17.46
CA PRO A 95 34.37 -3.31 -18.70
C PRO A 95 32.89 -3.40 -18.36
N LEU A 96 32.06 -2.54 -18.97
CA LEU A 96 30.61 -2.75 -18.97
C LEU A 96 30.34 -4.18 -19.46
N PRO A 97 29.57 -5.01 -18.74
CA PRO A 97 29.08 -6.24 -19.30
C PRO A 97 28.27 -5.89 -20.55
N GLN A 98 28.76 -6.33 -21.70
CA GLN A 98 28.01 -6.29 -22.95
C GLN A 98 26.64 -6.91 -22.70
N THR A 99 25.60 -6.20 -23.11
CA THR A 99 24.21 -6.64 -23.08
C THR A 99 24.04 -7.85 -24.00
N THR A 100 24.36 -9.03 -23.48
CA THR A 100 23.85 -10.27 -24.05
C THR A 100 22.35 -10.26 -23.78
N LYS A 101 21.56 -10.09 -24.85
CA LYS A 101 20.15 -10.44 -24.90
C LYS A 101 20.01 -11.94 -24.62
N HIS A 102 20.09 -12.31 -23.35
CA HIS A 102 19.52 -13.57 -22.89
C HIS A 102 18.09 -13.25 -22.47
N PRO A 103 17.06 -13.74 -23.19
CA PRO A 103 15.76 -13.85 -22.55
C PRO A 103 15.98 -14.83 -21.40
N GLN A 104 15.96 -14.33 -20.16
CA GLN A 104 15.78 -15.25 -19.04
C GLN A 104 14.42 -15.89 -19.28
N SER A 105 14.42 -17.12 -19.80
CA SER A 105 13.29 -18.03 -19.68
C SER A 105 13.20 -18.45 -18.21
N GLY A 106 13.02 -17.47 -17.32
CA GLY A 106 12.63 -17.71 -15.96
C GLY A 106 11.23 -18.28 -16.00
N ASN A 107 11.00 -19.37 -15.27
CA ASN A 107 9.66 -19.90 -15.09
C ASN A 107 8.87 -18.93 -14.19
N TYR A 108 8.45 -17.78 -14.75
CA TYR A 108 7.71 -16.72 -14.06
C TYR A 108 6.37 -17.20 -13.51
N ARG A 109 5.94 -18.41 -13.87
CA ARG A 109 4.70 -19.04 -13.41
C ARG A 109 4.61 -19.23 -11.90
N ARG A 110 5.72 -19.06 -11.18
CA ARG A 110 5.73 -19.06 -9.71
C ARG A 110 5.20 -17.77 -9.07
N PHE A 111 5.20 -16.65 -9.80
CA PHE A 111 4.78 -15.34 -9.31
C PHE A 111 3.37 -14.97 -9.76
N GLY A 112 2.69 -14.20 -8.91
CA GLY A 112 1.51 -13.46 -9.33
C GLY A 112 1.87 -12.08 -9.87
N ILE A 113 0.92 -11.44 -10.54
CA ILE A 113 1.01 -10.04 -10.98
C ILE A 113 -0.31 -9.33 -10.65
N SER A 114 -0.25 -8.15 -10.05
CA SER A 114 -1.43 -7.30 -9.89
C SER A 114 -1.87 -6.74 -11.24
N TYR A 115 -3.17 -6.67 -11.45
CA TYR A 115 -3.76 -6.18 -12.68
C TYR A 115 -5.04 -5.39 -12.40
N SER A 116 -5.08 -4.17 -12.93
CA SER A 116 -6.19 -3.23 -12.81
C SER A 116 -6.86 -3.07 -14.19
N PRO A 117 -8.10 -3.54 -14.38
CA PRO A 117 -8.78 -3.49 -15.68
C PRO A 117 -9.46 -2.13 -15.95
N TYR A 118 -8.76 -1.05 -15.66
CA TYR A 118 -9.16 0.32 -15.98
C TYR A 118 -8.28 0.88 -17.08
N ASN A 119 -8.87 1.73 -17.90
CA ASN A 119 -8.14 2.58 -18.83
C ASN A 119 -7.44 3.71 -18.06
N SER A 120 -6.53 4.43 -18.72
CA SER A 120 -5.79 5.55 -18.13
C SER A 120 -6.69 6.70 -17.65
N ASP A 121 -7.91 6.82 -18.20
CA ASP A 121 -8.93 7.78 -17.81
C ASP A 121 -9.83 7.28 -16.65
N GLY A 122 -9.57 6.08 -16.12
CA GLY A 122 -10.34 5.46 -15.06
C GLY A 122 -11.59 4.70 -15.54
N ASN A 123 -11.92 4.76 -16.84
CA ASN A 123 -13.06 4.01 -17.37
C ASN A 123 -12.77 2.51 -17.41
N CYS A 124 -13.83 1.72 -17.29
CA CYS A 124 -13.73 0.26 -17.36
C CYS A 124 -13.16 -0.22 -18.71
N LYS A 125 -12.22 -1.17 -18.68
CA LYS A 125 -11.80 -1.86 -19.90
C LYS A 125 -12.92 -2.74 -20.47
N SER A 126 -12.97 -2.81 -21.79
CA SER A 126 -13.77 -3.78 -22.55
C SER A 126 -13.18 -5.18 -22.43
N GLN A 127 -13.96 -6.21 -22.82
CA GLN A 127 -13.47 -7.59 -22.84
C GLN A 127 -12.24 -7.75 -23.74
N ASP A 128 -12.22 -7.10 -24.90
CA ASP A 128 -11.12 -7.22 -25.85
C ASP A 128 -9.83 -6.59 -25.32
N GLN A 129 -9.93 -5.44 -24.64
CA GLN A 129 -8.79 -4.84 -23.95
C GLN A 129 -8.26 -5.76 -22.84
N VAL A 130 -9.14 -6.35 -22.03
CA VAL A 130 -8.74 -7.32 -21.00
C VAL A 130 -8.07 -8.55 -21.63
N ASN A 131 -8.56 -9.05 -22.76
CA ASN A 131 -7.94 -10.16 -23.49
C ASN A 131 -6.52 -9.80 -23.96
N GLN A 132 -6.35 -8.65 -24.61
CA GLN A 132 -5.06 -8.16 -25.10
C GLN A 132 -4.05 -7.95 -23.97
N ASP A 133 -4.51 -7.47 -22.83
CA ASP A 133 -3.68 -7.29 -21.65
C ASP A 133 -3.22 -8.64 -21.09
N LEU A 134 -4.13 -9.61 -20.95
CA LEU A 134 -3.81 -10.94 -20.40
C LEU A 134 -2.97 -11.80 -21.35
N ASP A 135 -2.98 -11.55 -22.66
CA ASP A 135 -2.06 -12.19 -23.62
C ASP A 135 -0.59 -11.95 -23.25
N LYS A 136 -0.30 -10.78 -22.67
CA LYS A 136 1.05 -10.38 -22.27
C LYS A 136 1.42 -10.78 -20.84
N LEU A 137 0.52 -11.46 -20.12
CA LEU A 137 0.69 -11.85 -18.70
C LEU A 137 0.78 -13.38 -18.53
N THR A 138 0.82 -14.15 -19.62
CA THR A 138 0.82 -15.62 -19.59
C THR A 138 2.06 -16.25 -18.95
N GLN A 139 3.13 -15.47 -18.79
CA GLN A 139 4.32 -15.85 -18.06
C GLN A 139 4.07 -15.98 -16.55
N TYR A 140 3.08 -15.29 -15.97
CA TYR A 140 2.76 -15.37 -14.54
C TYR A 140 1.89 -16.58 -14.21
N GLY A 141 1.87 -16.99 -12.94
CA GLY A 141 1.02 -18.10 -12.48
C GLY A 141 -0.44 -17.69 -12.33
N PHE A 142 -0.65 -16.45 -11.91
CA PHE A 142 -1.97 -15.88 -11.67
C PHE A 142 -1.96 -14.36 -11.74
N VAL A 143 -3.13 -13.79 -12.02
CA VAL A 143 -3.37 -12.34 -11.95
C VAL A 143 -4.15 -12.01 -10.69
N ARG A 144 -3.79 -10.94 -9.99
CA ARG A 144 -4.55 -10.42 -8.85
C ARG A 144 -5.38 -9.22 -9.27
N ILE A 145 -6.67 -9.27 -8.99
CA ILE A 145 -7.63 -8.18 -9.21
C ILE A 145 -8.25 -7.76 -7.89
N TYR A 146 -8.70 -6.52 -7.80
CA TYR A 146 -8.99 -5.86 -6.52
C TYR A 146 -10.47 -5.86 -6.15
N GLY A 147 -11.33 -5.62 -7.13
CA GLY A 147 -12.75 -5.39 -6.91
C GLY A 147 -13.63 -6.22 -7.83
N VAL A 148 -14.92 -5.91 -7.77
CA VAL A 148 -15.98 -6.56 -8.55
C VAL A 148 -16.74 -5.57 -9.45
N ASP A 149 -16.41 -4.28 -9.35
CA ASP A 149 -16.91 -3.22 -10.21
C ASP A 149 -16.42 -3.41 -11.66
N CYS A 150 -16.97 -2.62 -12.59
CA CYS A 150 -16.63 -2.69 -14.01
C CYS A 150 -16.86 -4.09 -14.65
N ASP A 151 -17.62 -4.98 -14.02
CA ASP A 151 -17.71 -6.40 -14.39
C ASP A 151 -16.31 -7.07 -14.50
N GLN A 152 -15.35 -6.57 -13.72
CA GLN A 152 -13.95 -6.93 -13.89
C GLN A 152 -13.69 -8.42 -13.63
N THR A 153 -14.34 -8.97 -12.61
CA THR A 153 -14.21 -10.38 -12.24
C THR A 153 -14.60 -11.30 -13.38
N ASN A 154 -15.76 -11.07 -14.00
CA ASN A 154 -16.24 -11.88 -15.11
C ASN A 154 -15.33 -11.76 -16.33
N LYS A 155 -14.97 -10.54 -16.73
CA LYS A 155 -14.09 -10.29 -17.89
C LYS A 155 -12.73 -10.96 -17.73
N VAL A 156 -12.12 -10.83 -16.55
CA VAL A 156 -10.80 -11.39 -16.25
C VAL A 156 -10.87 -12.91 -16.12
N VAL A 157 -11.89 -13.48 -15.48
CA VAL A 157 -12.08 -14.93 -15.40
C VAL A 157 -12.27 -15.54 -16.79
N LYS A 158 -13.08 -14.92 -17.65
CA LYS A 158 -13.27 -15.36 -19.04
C LYS A 158 -11.95 -15.38 -19.82
N ALA A 159 -11.17 -14.30 -19.71
CA ALA A 159 -9.88 -14.18 -20.36
C ALA A 159 -8.83 -15.15 -19.79
N ALA A 160 -8.82 -15.37 -18.47
CA ALA A 160 -7.88 -16.23 -17.76
C ALA A 160 -8.07 -17.71 -18.13
N ARG A 161 -9.33 -18.17 -18.23
CA ARG A 161 -9.67 -19.54 -18.68
C ARG A 161 -9.06 -19.89 -20.04
N GLN A 162 -9.06 -18.95 -20.98
CA GLN A 162 -8.49 -19.14 -22.32
C GLN A 162 -6.96 -19.25 -22.33
N ARG A 163 -6.29 -18.82 -21.25
CA ARG A 163 -4.83 -18.67 -21.17
C ARG A 163 -4.19 -19.57 -20.11
N ASN A 164 -4.97 -20.45 -19.48
CA ASN A 164 -4.55 -21.25 -18.34
C ASN A 164 -3.90 -20.40 -17.22
N LEU A 165 -4.44 -19.21 -17.00
CA LEU A 165 -4.07 -18.32 -15.90
C LEU A 165 -5.05 -18.53 -14.76
N LYS A 166 -4.57 -18.45 -13.52
CA LYS A 166 -5.46 -18.39 -12.34
C LYS A 166 -5.75 -16.94 -11.95
N VAL A 167 -6.79 -16.74 -11.16
CA VAL A 167 -7.23 -15.42 -10.69
C VAL A 167 -7.22 -15.38 -9.16
N PHE A 168 -6.46 -14.46 -8.60
CA PHE A 168 -6.60 -14.02 -7.21
C PHE A 168 -7.63 -12.88 -7.19
N ALA A 169 -8.89 -13.22 -6.93
CA ALA A 169 -10.02 -12.29 -7.01
C ALA A 169 -10.26 -11.57 -5.69
N GLY A 170 -10.51 -10.25 -5.75
CA GLY A 170 -10.76 -9.42 -4.58
C GLY A 170 -12.19 -8.89 -4.52
N VAL A 171 -12.73 -8.81 -3.30
CA VAL A 171 -13.79 -7.87 -2.94
C VAL A 171 -13.10 -6.72 -2.21
N PHE A 172 -13.03 -5.53 -2.82
CA PHE A 172 -12.18 -4.44 -2.37
C PHE A 172 -12.54 -3.90 -0.98
N ASP A 173 -13.84 -3.72 -0.70
CA ASP A 173 -14.38 -3.17 0.53
C ASP A 173 -15.63 -3.94 1.02
N LEU A 174 -16.15 -3.52 2.18
CA LEU A 174 -17.30 -4.16 2.82
C LEU A 174 -18.64 -3.44 2.61
N GLN A 175 -18.71 -2.41 1.75
CA GLN A 175 -19.93 -1.58 1.63
C GLN A 175 -21.13 -2.37 1.12
N ASN A 176 -20.92 -3.21 0.09
CA ASN A 176 -21.94 -4.08 -0.49
C ASN A 176 -21.75 -5.55 -0.10
N PHE A 177 -21.00 -5.82 0.98
CA PHE A 177 -20.74 -7.16 1.45
C PHE A 177 -21.93 -7.68 2.29
N PRO A 178 -22.38 -8.95 2.13
CA PRO A 178 -21.77 -10.03 1.34
C PRO A 178 -22.26 -10.16 -0.11
N ALA A 179 -23.14 -9.28 -0.60
CA ALA A 179 -23.69 -9.35 -1.97
C ALA A 179 -22.60 -9.25 -3.05
N SER A 180 -21.48 -8.55 -2.79
CA SER A 180 -20.33 -8.51 -3.69
C SER A 180 -19.74 -9.89 -4.04
N LEU A 181 -19.96 -10.93 -3.23
CA LEU A 181 -19.52 -12.30 -3.53
C LEU A 181 -20.29 -12.94 -4.70
N ASP A 182 -21.48 -12.43 -5.03
CA ASP A 182 -22.30 -12.97 -6.10
C ASP A 182 -21.64 -12.74 -7.47
N TYR A 183 -20.85 -11.67 -7.64
CA TYR A 183 -20.05 -11.45 -8.85
C TYR A 183 -18.98 -12.52 -9.05
N ILE A 184 -18.32 -12.94 -7.96
CA ILE A 184 -17.29 -14.00 -8.00
C ILE A 184 -17.95 -15.36 -8.24
N THR A 185 -19.04 -15.65 -7.53
CA THR A 185 -19.79 -16.91 -7.68
C THR A 185 -20.40 -17.04 -9.08
N GLY A 186 -20.94 -15.94 -9.61
CA GLY A 186 -21.45 -15.88 -10.98
C GLY A 186 -20.35 -16.10 -12.02
N ALA A 187 -19.18 -15.48 -11.86
CA ALA A 187 -18.04 -15.69 -12.76
C ALA A 187 -17.49 -17.14 -12.70
N ALA A 188 -17.53 -17.77 -11.53
CA ALA A 188 -17.20 -19.18 -11.38
C ALA A 188 -18.14 -20.06 -12.19
N ASN A 189 -19.45 -19.78 -12.17
CA ASN A 189 -20.46 -20.56 -12.90
C ASN A 189 -20.33 -22.08 -12.66
N GLY A 190 -20.12 -22.48 -11.40
CA GLY A 190 -19.91 -23.87 -10.99
C GLY A 190 -18.50 -24.42 -11.20
N ASP A 191 -17.67 -23.78 -12.03
CA ASP A 191 -16.25 -24.15 -12.20
C ASP A 191 -15.33 -23.16 -11.48
N TRP A 192 -14.87 -23.59 -10.31
CA TRP A 192 -13.97 -22.82 -9.45
C TRP A 192 -12.49 -22.96 -9.80
N SER A 193 -12.14 -23.81 -10.76
CA SER A 193 -10.74 -24.18 -11.01
C SER A 193 -9.87 -22.99 -11.44
N VAL A 194 -10.47 -21.95 -12.01
CA VAL A 194 -9.78 -20.72 -12.42
C VAL A 194 -9.31 -19.87 -11.23
N PHE A 195 -9.95 -19.97 -10.06
CA PHE A 195 -9.59 -19.15 -8.92
C PHE A 195 -8.39 -19.71 -8.17
N HIS A 196 -7.39 -18.86 -7.95
CA HIS A 196 -6.26 -19.14 -7.07
C HIS A 196 -6.62 -18.90 -5.61
N THR A 197 -7.19 -17.73 -5.32
CA THR A 197 -7.57 -17.26 -3.99
C THR A 197 -8.72 -16.26 -4.12
N ILE A 198 -9.58 -16.17 -3.11
CA ILE A 198 -10.56 -15.10 -2.95
C ILE A 198 -10.17 -14.23 -1.75
N ASN A 199 -9.97 -12.93 -1.97
CA ASN A 199 -9.63 -11.94 -0.95
C ASN A 199 -10.84 -11.09 -0.57
N ILE A 200 -10.98 -10.80 0.73
CA ILE A 200 -11.98 -9.92 1.31
C ILE A 200 -11.31 -8.72 1.96
N GLY A 201 -11.50 -7.55 1.37
CA GLY A 201 -10.89 -6.29 1.77
C GLY A 201 -9.50 -6.06 1.15
N ASN A 202 -9.11 -4.81 0.98
CA ASN A 202 -7.72 -4.45 0.71
C ASN A 202 -7.33 -3.28 1.63
N GLU A 203 -6.45 -3.55 2.59
CA GLU A 203 -5.93 -2.55 3.53
C GLU A 203 -7.02 -1.82 4.33
N LEU A 204 -8.10 -2.51 4.69
CA LEU A 204 -9.24 -1.90 5.37
C LEU A 204 -8.88 -1.40 6.77
N VAL A 205 -7.99 -2.10 7.47
CA VAL A 205 -7.55 -1.71 8.80
C VAL A 205 -6.48 -0.62 8.72
N ASN A 206 -5.51 -0.75 7.81
CA ASN A 206 -4.51 0.31 7.56
C ASN A 206 -5.17 1.66 7.23
N ASN A 207 -6.21 1.65 6.40
CA ASN A 207 -6.93 2.85 6.01
C ASN A 207 -7.97 3.34 7.04
N GLY A 208 -8.06 2.68 8.21
CA GLY A 208 -9.02 3.00 9.27
C GLY A 208 -10.49 2.88 8.84
N LYS A 209 -10.78 2.13 7.76
CA LYS A 209 -12.13 1.95 7.22
C LYS A 209 -12.95 0.95 8.03
N ASN A 210 -12.28 -0.07 8.57
CA ASN A 210 -12.90 -1.12 9.36
C ASN A 210 -11.97 -1.55 10.50
N SER A 211 -12.56 -2.05 11.59
CA SER A 211 -11.78 -2.69 12.65
C SER A 211 -11.30 -4.07 12.20
N ALA A 212 -10.25 -4.60 12.85
CA ALA A 212 -9.80 -5.97 12.59
C ALA A 212 -10.92 -7.00 12.80
N THR A 213 -11.78 -6.78 13.81
CA THR A 213 -12.96 -7.63 14.08
C THR A 213 -13.95 -7.64 12.93
N ASP A 214 -14.25 -6.47 12.33
CA ASP A 214 -15.17 -6.39 11.19
C ASP A 214 -14.64 -7.18 10.00
N VAL A 215 -13.34 -7.05 9.71
CA VAL A 215 -12.67 -7.77 8.62
C VAL A 215 -12.68 -9.29 8.88
N ILE A 216 -12.38 -9.72 10.11
CA ILE A 216 -12.44 -11.15 10.49
C ILE A 216 -13.85 -11.72 10.29
N ASN A 217 -14.89 -10.99 10.72
CA ASN A 217 -16.27 -11.40 10.54
C ASN A 217 -16.65 -11.50 9.06
N ALA A 218 -16.17 -10.57 8.23
CA ALA A 218 -16.37 -10.60 6.79
C ALA A 218 -15.68 -11.81 6.14
N VAL A 219 -14.42 -12.11 6.50
CA VAL A 219 -13.69 -13.30 6.01
C VAL A 219 -14.43 -14.59 6.37
N ASN A 220 -14.90 -14.72 7.62
CA ASN A 220 -15.64 -15.90 8.06
C ASN A 220 -16.98 -16.06 7.33
N THR A 221 -17.70 -14.95 7.13
CA THR A 221 -18.96 -14.93 6.36
C THR A 221 -18.73 -15.31 4.91
N ALA A 222 -17.67 -14.77 4.30
CA ALA A 222 -17.30 -15.08 2.92
C ALA A 222 -16.93 -16.55 2.77
N ARG A 223 -16.10 -17.09 3.66
CA ARG A 223 -15.73 -18.50 3.66
C ARG A 223 -16.96 -19.39 3.68
N SER A 224 -17.91 -19.16 4.60
CA SER A 224 -19.13 -19.96 4.68
C SER A 224 -19.95 -19.91 3.39
N LYS A 225 -20.16 -18.71 2.82
CA LYS A 225 -20.90 -18.53 1.55
C LYS A 225 -20.20 -19.20 0.37
N LEU A 226 -18.89 -19.01 0.24
CA LEU A 226 -18.08 -19.58 -0.84
C LEU A 226 -18.03 -21.10 -0.78
N ARG A 227 -17.89 -21.68 0.42
CA ARG A 227 -17.93 -23.13 0.63
C ARG A 227 -19.30 -23.70 0.26
N ALA A 228 -20.40 -23.04 0.63
CA ALA A 228 -21.74 -23.43 0.22
C ALA A 228 -21.96 -23.35 -1.30
N ALA A 229 -21.26 -22.44 -1.98
CA ALA A 229 -21.26 -22.33 -3.44
C ALA A 229 -20.28 -23.29 -4.15
N GLY A 230 -19.54 -24.12 -3.40
CA GLY A 230 -18.65 -25.15 -3.93
C GLY A 230 -17.17 -24.75 -4.03
N TYR A 231 -16.79 -23.52 -3.69
CA TYR A 231 -15.38 -23.11 -3.69
C TYR A 231 -14.64 -23.72 -2.50
N GLN A 232 -13.59 -24.50 -2.76
CA GLN A 232 -12.73 -25.11 -1.72
C GLN A 232 -11.36 -24.46 -1.58
N GLY A 233 -11.06 -23.42 -2.38
CA GLY A 233 -9.77 -22.75 -2.34
C GLY A 233 -9.60 -21.77 -1.17
N PRO A 234 -8.44 -21.11 -1.08
CA PRO A 234 -8.11 -20.16 -0.03
C PRO A 234 -9.03 -18.92 -0.02
N VAL A 235 -9.37 -18.48 1.18
CA VAL A 235 -10.08 -17.24 1.51
C VAL A 235 -9.24 -16.46 2.51
N VAL A 236 -8.86 -15.25 2.14
CA VAL A 236 -7.95 -14.40 2.92
C VAL A 236 -8.46 -12.96 3.01
N THR A 237 -7.87 -12.17 3.90
CA THR A 237 -7.88 -10.71 3.81
C THR A 237 -6.47 -10.20 3.53
N VAL A 238 -6.36 -9.08 2.82
CA VAL A 238 -5.09 -8.42 2.52
C VAL A 238 -5.00 -7.12 3.31
N ASP A 239 -3.88 -6.92 3.99
CA ASP A 239 -3.53 -5.64 4.62
C ASP A 239 -2.01 -5.41 4.55
N THR A 240 -1.52 -4.26 5.01
CA THR A 240 -0.09 -3.97 5.07
C THR A 240 0.62 -4.90 6.05
N PHE A 241 1.90 -5.21 5.78
CA PHE A 241 2.70 -6.05 6.68
C PHE A 241 2.73 -5.53 8.13
N SER A 242 2.75 -4.21 8.32
CA SER A 242 2.78 -3.57 9.63
C SER A 242 1.48 -3.79 10.39
N VAL A 243 0.33 -3.68 9.73
CA VAL A 243 -0.98 -4.01 10.30
C VAL A 243 -1.07 -5.48 10.65
N LEU A 244 -0.63 -6.39 9.78
CA LEU A 244 -0.71 -7.83 10.07
C LEU A 244 0.21 -8.27 11.21
N ILE A 245 1.30 -7.54 11.49
CA ILE A 245 2.13 -7.74 12.67
C ILE A 245 1.41 -7.28 13.95
N GLN A 246 0.68 -6.15 13.88
CA GLN A 246 -0.07 -5.60 15.01
C GLN A 246 -1.36 -6.36 15.30
N HIS A 247 -2.01 -6.87 14.24
CA HIS A 247 -3.28 -7.59 14.25
C HIS A 247 -3.13 -8.99 13.61
N PRO A 248 -2.31 -9.89 14.20
CA PRO A 248 -2.07 -11.22 13.65
C PRO A 248 -3.33 -12.10 13.60
N GLU A 249 -4.40 -11.72 14.29
CA GLU A 249 -5.73 -12.33 14.18
C GLU A 249 -6.31 -12.27 12.75
N LEU A 250 -5.96 -11.25 11.94
CA LEU A 250 -6.35 -11.16 10.52
C LEU A 250 -5.76 -12.32 9.70
N CYS A 251 -4.49 -12.63 9.95
CA CYS A 251 -3.83 -13.81 9.40
C CYS A 251 -4.46 -15.11 9.91
N GLN A 252 -4.80 -15.18 11.19
CA GLN A 252 -5.38 -16.39 11.78
C GLN A 252 -6.74 -16.70 11.17
N ALA A 253 -7.56 -15.67 10.93
CA ALA A 253 -8.85 -15.79 10.26
C ALA A 253 -8.73 -16.13 8.77
N SER A 254 -7.58 -15.88 8.13
CA SER A 254 -7.30 -16.17 6.72
C SER A 254 -6.69 -17.57 6.54
N ASP A 255 -6.79 -18.18 5.35
CA ASP A 255 -6.13 -19.48 5.09
C ASP A 255 -4.58 -19.37 5.10
N TYR A 256 -4.04 -18.23 4.69
CA TYR A 256 -2.64 -17.83 4.83
C TYR A 256 -2.55 -16.31 5.09
N CYS A 257 -1.39 -15.80 5.52
CA CYS A 257 -1.17 -14.36 5.63
C CYS A 257 -0.95 -13.74 4.25
N ALA A 258 -1.73 -12.74 3.86
CA ALA A 258 -1.56 -12.03 2.59
C ALA A 258 -1.19 -10.57 2.87
N ALA A 259 0.07 -10.20 2.67
CA ALA A 259 0.62 -8.92 3.11
C ALA A 259 1.07 -8.03 1.94
N ASN A 260 0.63 -6.79 1.91
CA ASN A 260 1.20 -5.76 1.04
C ASN A 260 2.49 -5.23 1.66
N CYS A 261 3.58 -5.20 0.89
CA CYS A 261 4.88 -4.75 1.37
C CYS A 261 5.77 -4.25 0.21
N HIS A 262 6.01 -2.94 0.17
CA HIS A 262 6.91 -2.31 -0.80
C HIS A 262 8.10 -1.71 -0.08
N ALA A 263 9.31 -2.12 -0.46
CA ALA A 263 10.53 -1.55 0.10
C ALA A 263 10.69 -0.05 -0.19
N PHE A 264 10.03 0.46 -1.24
CA PHE A 264 10.05 1.89 -1.59
C PHE A 264 9.55 2.83 -0.46
N PHE A 265 8.58 2.38 0.34
CA PHE A 265 8.05 3.20 1.43
C PHE A 265 8.95 3.24 2.66
N ASP A 266 10.05 2.48 2.68
CA ASP A 266 11.09 2.57 3.68
C ASP A 266 12.25 3.46 3.17
N ASN A 267 12.44 4.61 3.82
CA ASN A 267 13.36 5.65 3.35
C ASN A 267 14.85 5.26 3.39
N ASN A 268 15.20 4.12 4.00
CA ASN A 268 16.56 3.62 4.10
C ASN A 268 16.87 2.51 3.09
N ASN A 269 15.87 2.03 2.36
CA ASN A 269 16.05 0.97 1.39
C ASN A 269 16.58 1.45 0.05
N THR A 270 17.39 0.60 -0.56
CA THR A 270 17.88 0.73 -1.94
C THR A 270 17.24 -0.36 -2.79
N PRO A 271 17.07 -0.15 -4.11
CA PRO A 271 16.35 -1.10 -4.97
C PRO A 271 16.98 -2.50 -4.98
N ASP A 272 18.31 -2.62 -4.88
CA ASP A 272 19.02 -3.90 -4.81
C ASP A 272 18.68 -4.71 -3.54
N LYS A 273 18.21 -4.05 -2.47
CA LYS A 273 17.81 -4.68 -1.19
C LYS A 273 16.31 -4.93 -1.05
N ALA A 274 15.51 -4.56 -2.05
CA ALA A 274 14.06 -4.65 -1.99
C ALA A 274 13.58 -6.07 -1.67
N GLY A 275 14.13 -7.08 -2.34
CA GLY A 275 13.79 -8.49 -2.11
C GLY A 275 14.05 -8.94 -0.68
N GLN A 276 15.25 -8.67 -0.16
CA GLN A 276 15.64 -9.05 1.21
C GLN A 276 14.75 -8.35 2.25
N TYR A 277 14.52 -7.05 2.11
CA TYR A 277 13.64 -6.31 3.03
C TYR A 277 12.24 -6.93 3.09
N VAL A 278 11.64 -7.16 1.92
CA VAL A 278 10.28 -7.70 1.81
C VAL A 278 10.21 -9.12 2.37
N ARG A 279 11.24 -9.95 2.18
CA ARG A 279 11.35 -11.27 2.82
C ARG A 279 11.43 -11.17 4.34
N ASP A 280 12.20 -10.23 4.87
CA ASP A 280 12.31 -10.02 6.31
C ASP A 280 10.98 -9.58 6.92
N GLN A 281 10.21 -8.72 6.25
CA GLN A 281 8.87 -8.37 6.70
C GLN A 281 7.92 -9.57 6.61
N ALA A 282 7.98 -10.38 5.55
CA ALA A 282 7.17 -11.61 5.44
C ALA A 282 7.43 -12.57 6.61
N ASN A 283 8.69 -12.72 7.02
CA ASN A 283 9.10 -13.55 8.16
C ASN A 283 8.58 -12.99 9.49
N LYS A 284 8.58 -11.67 9.67
CA LYS A 284 8.00 -11.03 10.87
C LYS A 284 6.49 -11.22 10.95
N VAL A 285 5.78 -11.08 9.81
CA VAL A 285 4.33 -11.36 9.72
C VAL A 285 4.07 -12.83 10.08
N SER A 286 4.82 -13.76 9.48
CA SER A 286 4.69 -15.20 9.77
C SER A 286 4.93 -15.50 11.26
N LYS A 287 5.98 -14.93 11.86
CA LYS A 287 6.28 -15.06 13.29
C LYS A 287 5.14 -14.54 14.18
N ALA A 288 4.61 -13.35 13.90
CA ALA A 288 3.48 -12.79 14.63
C ALA A 288 2.23 -13.68 14.50
N ALA A 289 2.03 -14.27 13.32
CA ALA A 289 0.94 -15.20 13.01
C ALA A 289 1.25 -16.67 13.38
N ARG A 290 2.14 -16.93 14.35
CA ARG A 290 2.46 -18.28 14.87
C ARG A 290 2.98 -19.24 13.80
N GLY A 291 3.81 -18.74 12.89
CA GLY A 291 4.44 -19.52 11.83
C GLY A 291 3.56 -19.74 10.60
N LYS A 292 2.38 -19.11 10.51
CA LYS A 292 1.52 -19.20 9.32
C LYS A 292 2.28 -18.69 8.09
N LYS A 293 2.13 -19.36 6.94
CA LYS A 293 2.77 -18.96 5.68
C LYS A 293 2.32 -17.54 5.30
N THR A 294 3.27 -16.72 4.86
CA THR A 294 3.01 -15.38 4.32
C THR A 294 3.26 -15.36 2.83
N LEU A 295 2.25 -14.96 2.07
CA LEU A 295 2.34 -14.55 0.68
C LEU A 295 2.39 -13.02 0.65
N ILE A 296 3.36 -12.45 -0.06
CA ILE A 296 3.41 -11.01 -0.31
C ILE A 296 2.47 -10.69 -1.47
N SER A 297 1.33 -10.07 -1.16
CA SER A 297 0.22 -9.83 -2.10
C SER A 297 0.44 -8.61 -2.98
N GLU A 298 1.40 -7.76 -2.62
CA GLU A 298 1.96 -6.70 -3.45
C GLU A 298 3.40 -6.42 -3.04
N SER A 299 4.28 -6.38 -4.04
CA SER A 299 5.57 -5.71 -3.91
C SER A 299 6.04 -5.20 -5.26
N GLY A 300 6.68 -4.04 -5.27
CA GLY A 300 7.14 -3.41 -6.50
C GLY A 300 8.04 -2.22 -6.20
N TRP A 301 8.31 -1.44 -7.24
CA TRP A 301 9.07 -0.20 -7.16
C TRP A 301 8.61 0.74 -8.28
N PRO A 302 8.43 2.04 -8.01
CA PRO A 302 7.96 2.95 -9.05
C PRO A 302 9.09 3.34 -10.00
N HIS A 303 8.75 3.50 -11.29
CA HIS A 303 9.70 3.96 -12.31
C HIS A 303 9.79 5.49 -12.40
N ASN A 304 8.87 6.22 -11.77
CA ASN A 304 8.86 7.69 -11.72
C ASN A 304 8.20 8.18 -10.41
N GLY A 305 8.37 9.46 -10.08
CA GLY A 305 7.96 10.08 -8.82
C GLY A 305 9.13 10.72 -8.08
N GLN A 306 8.90 11.08 -6.82
CA GLN A 306 9.90 11.68 -5.94
C GLN A 306 10.64 10.63 -5.12
N PRO A 307 11.93 10.85 -4.80
CA PRO A 307 12.65 10.02 -3.86
C PRO A 307 12.02 10.00 -2.46
N ASN A 308 12.00 8.82 -1.83
CA ASN A 308 11.79 8.65 -0.40
C ASN A 308 13.13 8.28 0.25
N GLY A 309 13.92 9.28 0.63
CA GLY A 309 15.28 9.06 1.13
C GLY A 309 16.16 8.33 0.11
N LYS A 310 16.62 7.12 0.45
CA LYS A 310 17.44 6.26 -0.43
C LYS A 310 16.60 5.50 -1.48
N ALA A 311 15.28 5.45 -1.31
CA ALA A 311 14.38 4.82 -2.26
C ALA A 311 14.07 5.78 -3.41
N VAL A 312 14.89 5.72 -4.47
CA VAL A 312 14.78 6.61 -5.65
C VAL A 312 13.99 5.91 -6.78
N PRO A 313 12.86 6.48 -7.25
CA PRO A 313 12.18 6.00 -8.45
C PRO A 313 13.02 6.22 -9.71
N SER A 314 13.10 5.22 -10.58
CA SER A 314 13.58 5.31 -11.96
C SER A 314 13.34 3.97 -12.65
N SER A 315 13.27 3.91 -13.98
CA SER A 315 13.17 2.64 -14.71
C SER A 315 14.32 1.69 -14.37
N GLN A 316 15.55 2.21 -14.20
CA GLN A 316 16.71 1.40 -13.81
C GLN A 316 16.57 0.84 -12.39
N ASN A 317 16.08 1.64 -11.44
CA ASN A 317 15.89 1.19 -10.06
C ASN A 317 14.71 0.23 -9.93
N GLN A 318 13.65 0.43 -10.72
CA GLN A 318 12.56 -0.54 -10.80
C GLN A 318 13.08 -1.90 -11.28
N GLN A 319 13.85 -1.95 -12.38
CA GLN A 319 14.44 -3.21 -12.85
C GLN A 319 15.29 -3.90 -11.79
N LYS A 320 16.14 -3.14 -11.06
CA LYS A 320 16.93 -3.68 -9.94
C LYS A 320 16.06 -4.23 -8.82
N ALA A 321 15.00 -3.52 -8.43
CA ALA A 321 14.10 -3.94 -7.37
C ALA A 321 13.29 -5.19 -7.75
N ILE A 322 12.75 -5.24 -8.96
CA ILE A 322 12.03 -6.42 -9.47
C ILE A 322 12.97 -7.62 -9.56
N ALA A 323 14.21 -7.43 -10.03
CA ALA A 323 15.21 -8.50 -10.04
C ALA A 323 15.54 -8.99 -8.62
N SER A 324 15.75 -8.07 -7.67
CA SER A 324 16.00 -8.39 -6.26
C SER A 324 14.85 -9.22 -5.67
N LEU A 325 13.60 -8.78 -5.87
CA LEU A 325 12.39 -9.51 -5.46
C LEU A 325 12.35 -10.93 -6.06
N GLN A 326 12.53 -11.06 -7.36
CA GLN A 326 12.46 -12.35 -8.05
C GLN A 326 13.59 -13.31 -7.66
N GLN A 327 14.76 -12.79 -7.28
CA GLN A 327 15.88 -13.59 -6.78
C GLN A 327 15.66 -14.05 -5.34
N THR A 328 15.05 -13.23 -4.48
CA THR A 328 14.77 -13.58 -3.08
C THR A 328 13.57 -14.52 -2.93
N PHE A 329 12.57 -14.39 -3.80
CA PHE A 329 11.35 -15.20 -3.76
C PHE A 329 11.44 -16.35 -4.76
N THR A 330 11.92 -17.51 -4.31
CA THR A 330 12.14 -18.66 -5.20
C THR A 330 10.98 -19.66 -5.23
N GLY A 331 10.13 -19.67 -4.19
CA GLY A 331 9.01 -20.59 -4.06
C GLY A 331 7.79 -20.20 -4.89
N GLU A 332 6.88 -21.16 -5.08
CA GLU A 332 5.56 -20.89 -5.66
C GLU A 332 4.64 -20.19 -4.67
N ASN A 333 3.81 -19.27 -5.17
CA ASN A 333 2.79 -18.59 -4.38
C ASN A 333 3.38 -17.85 -3.16
N GLU A 334 4.50 -17.15 -3.35
CA GLU A 334 5.12 -16.35 -2.28
C GLU A 334 5.05 -14.83 -2.57
N LEU A 335 4.93 -14.44 -3.83
CA LEU A 335 5.06 -13.05 -4.26
C LEU A 335 4.11 -12.74 -5.42
N VAL A 336 3.42 -11.61 -5.30
CA VAL A 336 2.68 -10.93 -6.34
C VAL A 336 3.40 -9.62 -6.65
N LEU A 337 3.87 -9.48 -7.88
CA LEU A 337 4.50 -8.25 -8.35
C LEU A 337 3.43 -7.17 -8.52
N PHE A 338 3.78 -5.94 -8.16
CA PHE A 338 2.93 -4.77 -8.29
C PHE A 338 3.61 -3.76 -9.23
N THR A 339 3.04 -3.45 -10.38
CA THR A 339 1.80 -3.98 -11.02
C THR A 339 2.03 -4.21 -12.51
N ALA A 340 1.10 -4.86 -13.22
CA ALA A 340 1.27 -5.15 -14.64
C ALA A 340 1.50 -3.89 -15.49
N TYR A 341 0.64 -2.88 -15.34
CA TYR A 341 0.64 -1.66 -16.14
C TYR A 341 0.45 -0.44 -15.26
N ASP A 342 0.88 0.72 -15.74
CA ASP A 342 0.69 2.00 -15.04
C ASP A 342 -0.80 2.33 -14.88
N ASP A 343 -1.18 2.63 -13.64
CA ASP A 343 -2.54 3.00 -13.24
C ASP A 343 -2.70 4.53 -13.28
N LEU A 344 -2.68 5.11 -14.48
CA LEU A 344 -2.67 6.58 -14.67
C LEU A 344 -3.91 7.31 -14.12
N TRP A 345 -4.99 6.57 -13.85
CA TRP A 345 -6.23 7.06 -13.26
C TRP A 345 -6.10 7.35 -11.75
N LYS A 346 -5.09 6.78 -11.08
CA LYS A 346 -4.84 7.00 -9.66
C LYS A 346 -4.47 8.46 -9.38
N GLN A 347 -4.70 8.88 -8.14
CA GLN A 347 -4.35 10.22 -7.68
C GLN A 347 -3.17 10.14 -6.72
N ASP A 348 -2.21 11.02 -6.92
CA ASP A 348 -1.06 11.14 -6.05
C ASP A 348 -1.41 11.93 -4.79
N SER A 349 -0.75 11.58 -3.69
CA SER A 349 -0.71 12.38 -2.46
C SER A 349 0.74 12.52 -1.97
N PRO A 350 1.04 13.44 -1.03
CA PRO A 350 2.38 13.56 -0.48
C PRO A 350 2.95 12.23 0.05
N GLY A 351 2.12 11.39 0.68
CA GLY A 351 2.52 10.08 1.20
C GLY A 351 2.86 9.04 0.13
N THR A 352 2.47 9.29 -1.12
CA THR A 352 2.75 8.43 -2.27
C THR A 352 3.98 8.87 -3.06
N PHE A 353 4.58 10.01 -2.67
CA PHE A 353 5.74 10.58 -3.34
C PHE A 353 5.51 10.85 -4.85
N GLY A 354 4.28 11.12 -5.27
CA GLY A 354 3.97 11.34 -6.69
C GLY A 354 4.19 10.10 -7.56
N ALA A 355 4.14 8.91 -6.96
CA ALA A 355 4.52 7.66 -7.61
C ALA A 355 3.34 6.74 -7.95
N GLU A 356 2.09 7.02 -7.51
CA GLU A 356 0.96 6.07 -7.60
C GLU A 356 0.68 5.57 -9.02
N LYS A 357 0.97 6.42 -10.02
CA LYS A 357 0.70 6.15 -11.43
C LYS A 357 1.77 5.30 -12.10
N PHE A 358 2.95 5.13 -11.49
CA PHE A 358 4.18 4.72 -12.18
C PHE A 358 4.76 3.41 -11.66
N TRP A 359 3.91 2.46 -11.27
CA TRP A 359 4.32 1.14 -10.75
C TRP A 359 4.25 0.02 -11.78
N GLY A 360 3.75 0.28 -12.98
CA GLY A 360 3.67 -0.70 -14.05
C GLY A 360 5.05 -1.24 -14.38
N ILE A 361 5.16 -2.56 -14.58
CA ILE A 361 6.41 -3.21 -15.01
C ILE A 361 6.44 -3.55 -16.50
N HIS A 362 5.30 -3.36 -17.19
CA HIS A 362 5.17 -3.53 -18.63
C HIS A 362 4.88 -2.20 -19.32
N ASN A 363 5.35 -2.07 -20.57
CA ASN A 363 5.06 -0.98 -21.53
C ASN A 363 5.51 0.45 -21.11
N HIS A 364 6.70 0.62 -20.52
CA HIS A 364 7.29 1.94 -20.31
C HIS A 364 8.79 1.96 -20.66
#